data_AF-A0A257V7Z2-F1
#
_entry.id   AF-A0A257V7Z2-F1
#
_cell.length_a   1.000
_cell.length_b   1.000
_cell.length_c   1.000
_cell.angle_alpha   90.00
_cell.angle_beta   90.00
_cell.angle_gamma   90.00
#
_symmetry.space_group_name_H-M   'P 1'
#
loop_
_entity.id
_entity.type
_entity.pdbx_description
1 polymer ?
#
loop_
_entity_poly.entity_id
_entity_poly.type
_entity_poly.pdbx_seq_one_letter_code
_entity_poly.pdbx_strand_id
1 'polypeptide(L)'
;MDPRALWTMSYGMYLVTARAGSRANGQIANAVFQVTAEPPRVAIAINKANFTHDLIRDGGWFAFSVLAETVPMEFIGLFGFKSGRDVDKLAQATVREGLHVPLVVDHAVAVTEARVLQAVDAGTHTVFIGEAGAAEVLSAGAPLTYAGYHARNGKAPKNAPTYRGETEPAAPAPAAASTWTCGVCGYTYDPAEGDPAHGIAPGTRFEDLPDDWVCPVCGAPKDAFLSD
;
A
#
# COMPACT_ATOMS: atom_id res chain seq x y z
N MET A 1 17.91 -16.36 3.19
CA MET A 1 17.61 -14.92 3.33
C MET A 1 16.33 -14.81 4.13
N ASP A 2 16.27 -13.94 5.14
CA ASP A 2 15.03 -13.65 5.85
C ASP A 2 14.16 -12.69 5.02
N PRO A 3 13.00 -13.12 4.48
CA PRO A 3 12.16 -12.28 3.61
C PRO A 3 11.56 -11.09 4.35
N ARG A 4 11.51 -11.11 5.69
CA ARG A 4 11.00 -10.01 6.52
C ARG A 4 11.78 -8.72 6.34
N ALA A 5 13.06 -8.81 5.99
CA ALA A 5 13.88 -7.65 5.68
C ALA A 5 13.36 -6.85 4.47
N LEU A 6 12.70 -7.51 3.49
CA LEU A 6 12.09 -6.82 2.36
C LEU A 6 10.74 -6.18 2.72
N TRP A 7 10.10 -6.64 3.81
CA TRP A 7 8.80 -6.15 4.25
C TRP A 7 8.88 -4.81 4.98
N THR A 8 10.08 -4.39 5.40
CA THR A 8 10.34 -3.08 6.01
C THR A 8 10.44 -1.96 4.98
N MET A 9 10.54 -2.31 3.69
CA MET A 9 10.55 -1.33 2.61
C MET A 9 9.20 -0.58 2.57
N SER A 10 9.28 0.74 2.50
CA SER A 10 8.11 1.61 2.43
C SER A 10 7.68 1.87 1.00
N TYR A 11 6.37 1.94 0.79
CA TYR A 11 5.76 2.20 -0.51
C TYR A 11 4.51 3.06 -0.35
N GLY A 12 4.16 3.82 -1.38
CA GLY A 12 2.81 4.35 -1.55
C GLY A 12 1.85 3.31 -2.12
N MET A 13 0.60 3.72 -2.30
CA MET A 13 -0.42 2.98 -3.04
C MET A 13 -0.87 3.77 -4.26
N TYR A 14 -0.83 3.11 -5.42
CA TYR A 14 -1.07 3.73 -6.71
C TYR A 14 -2.04 2.90 -7.55
N LEU A 15 -2.78 3.57 -8.42
CA LEU A 15 -3.52 2.92 -9.50
C LEU A 15 -2.83 3.24 -10.82
N VAL A 16 -2.26 2.25 -11.48
CA VAL A 16 -1.57 2.38 -12.77
C VAL A 16 -2.52 2.05 -13.90
N THR A 17 -2.67 2.95 -14.87
CA THR A 17 -3.44 2.75 -16.10
C THR A 17 -2.56 2.73 -17.34
N ALA A 18 -3.07 2.07 -18.39
CA ALA A 18 -2.45 2.04 -19.69
C ALA A 18 -3.48 1.78 -20.79
N ARG A 19 -3.10 2.09 -22.04
CA ARG A 19 -3.91 1.90 -23.25
C ARG A 19 -3.04 1.33 -24.37
N ALA A 20 -3.59 0.40 -25.14
CA ALA A 20 -3.04 -0.05 -26.41
C ALA A 20 -4.18 -0.20 -27.43
N GLY A 21 -4.13 0.59 -28.50
CA GLY A 21 -5.25 0.69 -29.45
C GLY A 21 -6.55 1.10 -28.76
N SER A 22 -7.62 0.34 -28.97
CA SER A 22 -8.93 0.60 -28.37
C SER A 22 -9.07 0.09 -26.93
N ARG A 23 -8.11 -0.70 -26.43
CA ARG A 23 -8.20 -1.31 -25.10
C ARG A 23 -7.46 -0.47 -24.07
N ALA A 24 -8.08 -0.30 -22.91
CA ALA A 24 -7.46 0.32 -21.75
C ALA A 24 -7.79 -0.45 -20.47
N ASN A 25 -6.93 -0.35 -19.46
CA ASN A 25 -7.14 -0.99 -18.16
C ASN A 25 -6.36 -0.27 -17.05
N GLY A 26 -6.73 -0.53 -15.80
CA GLY A 26 -5.98 -0.12 -14.61
C GLY A 26 -5.60 -1.31 -13.72
N GLN A 27 -4.58 -1.16 -12.87
CA GLN A 27 -4.30 -2.06 -11.75
C GLN A 27 -3.79 -1.30 -10.53
N ILE A 28 -3.89 -1.90 -9.35
CA ILE A 28 -3.17 -1.41 -8.18
C ILE A 28 -1.69 -1.77 -8.30
N ALA A 29 -0.81 -0.86 -7.89
CA ALA A 29 0.62 -1.07 -7.74
C ALA A 29 1.14 -0.28 -6.53
N ASN A 30 2.15 -0.81 -5.85
CA ASN A 30 2.88 -0.11 -4.78
C ASN A 30 4.31 0.25 -5.19
N ALA A 31 4.93 -0.56 -6.06
CA ALA A 31 6.27 -0.33 -6.59
C ALA A 31 6.27 0.76 -7.69
N VAL A 32 6.09 2.01 -7.27
CA VAL A 32 6.18 3.24 -8.08
C VAL A 32 7.11 4.22 -7.37
N PHE A 33 8.08 4.80 -8.07
CA PHE A 33 9.00 5.78 -7.49
C PHE A 33 9.61 6.70 -8.55
N GLN A 34 10.06 7.88 -8.13
CA GLN A 34 10.81 8.80 -8.98
C GLN A 34 12.28 8.34 -9.12
N VAL A 35 12.81 8.41 -10.33
CA VAL A 35 14.18 7.99 -10.68
C VAL A 35 15.10 9.20 -10.85
N THR A 36 14.66 10.24 -11.57
CA THR A 36 15.43 11.47 -11.79
C THR A 36 14.55 12.70 -11.64
N ALA A 37 15.17 13.81 -11.23
CA ALA A 37 14.52 15.11 -11.17
C ALA A 37 14.51 15.82 -12.54
N GLU A 38 15.61 15.73 -13.29
CA GLU A 38 15.76 16.42 -14.58
C GLU A 38 16.40 15.50 -15.65
N PRO A 39 15.69 15.17 -16.74
CA PRO A 39 14.23 15.31 -16.88
C PRO A 39 13.50 14.46 -15.81
N PRO A 40 12.24 14.78 -15.46
CA PRO A 40 11.51 14.02 -14.46
C PRO A 40 11.20 12.61 -14.98
N ARG A 41 11.75 11.59 -14.32
CA ARG A 41 11.51 10.19 -14.68
C ARG A 41 11.00 9.40 -13.50
N VAL A 42 10.14 8.43 -13.79
CA VAL A 42 9.50 7.56 -12.82
C VAL A 42 9.65 6.11 -13.26
N ALA A 43 9.68 5.20 -12.30
CA ALA A 43 9.73 3.77 -12.54
C ALA A 43 8.53 3.08 -11.91
N ILE A 44 7.97 2.10 -12.63
CA ILE A 44 6.91 1.22 -12.14
C ILE A 44 7.31 -0.25 -12.38
N ALA A 45 7.11 -1.11 -11.39
CA ALA A 45 7.33 -2.55 -11.54
C ALA A 45 6.00 -3.28 -11.71
N ILE A 46 5.77 -3.84 -12.89
CA ILE A 46 4.49 -4.48 -13.24
C ILE A 46 4.74 -5.94 -13.63
N ASN A 47 3.95 -6.84 -13.06
CA ASN A 47 4.04 -8.28 -13.30
C ASN A 47 3.63 -8.61 -14.75
N LYS A 48 4.43 -9.45 -15.43
CA LYS A 48 4.21 -9.84 -16.83
C LYS A 48 2.90 -10.59 -17.07
N ALA A 49 2.28 -11.16 -16.04
CA ALA A 49 0.98 -11.83 -16.16
C ALA A 49 -0.21 -10.84 -16.18
N ASN A 50 -0.01 -9.59 -15.75
CA ASN A 50 -1.09 -8.63 -15.62
C ASN A 50 -1.47 -8.05 -16.98
N PHE A 51 -2.76 -7.83 -17.22
CA PHE A 51 -3.21 -7.22 -18.47
C PHE A 51 -2.68 -5.79 -18.66
N THR A 52 -2.54 -5.02 -17.58
CA THR A 52 -1.94 -3.68 -17.66
C THR A 52 -0.48 -3.73 -18.14
N HIS A 53 0.29 -4.79 -17.83
CA HIS A 53 1.65 -4.95 -18.36
C HIS A 53 1.67 -5.00 -19.88
N ASP A 54 0.83 -5.84 -20.48
CA ASP A 54 0.71 -5.95 -21.94
C ASP A 54 0.37 -4.59 -22.56
N LEU A 55 -0.55 -3.84 -21.96
CA LEU A 55 -0.95 -2.52 -22.46
C LEU A 55 0.18 -1.49 -22.37
N ILE A 56 0.99 -1.51 -21.31
CA ILE A 56 2.15 -0.61 -21.19
C ILE A 56 3.19 -0.96 -22.25
N ARG A 57 3.49 -2.25 -22.42
CA ARG A 57 4.44 -2.75 -23.41
C ARG A 57 4.02 -2.37 -24.83
N ASP A 58 2.76 -2.61 -25.17
CA ASP A 58 2.26 -2.46 -26.54
C ASP A 58 1.86 -1.01 -26.85
N GLY A 59 1.44 -0.25 -25.85
CA GLY A 59 1.04 1.15 -25.98
C GLY A 59 2.18 2.15 -25.81
N GLY A 60 3.22 1.81 -25.05
CA GLY A 60 4.37 2.70 -24.80
C GLY A 60 4.09 3.84 -23.81
N TRP A 61 2.95 3.83 -23.12
CA TRP A 61 2.53 4.84 -22.16
C TRP A 61 1.89 4.21 -20.93
N PHE A 62 2.05 4.88 -19.80
CA PHE A 62 1.31 4.59 -18.58
C PHE A 62 0.97 5.88 -17.85
N ALA A 63 -0.05 5.82 -17.00
CA ALA A 63 -0.29 6.82 -15.99
C ALA A 63 -0.45 6.14 -14.63
N PHE A 64 -0.27 6.91 -13.57
CA PHE A 64 -0.60 6.46 -12.23
C PHE A 64 -1.30 7.54 -11.43
N SER A 65 -2.25 7.11 -10.63
CA SER A 65 -2.94 7.93 -9.63
C SER A 65 -2.38 7.60 -8.26
N VAL A 66 -1.96 8.62 -7.51
CA VAL A 66 -1.58 8.49 -6.10
C VAL A 66 -2.86 8.40 -5.29
N LEU A 67 -3.15 7.25 -4.67
CA LEU A 67 -4.41 7.05 -3.96
C LEU A 67 -4.38 7.79 -2.61
N ALA A 68 -5.50 8.42 -2.25
CA ALA A 68 -5.69 9.06 -0.96
C ALA A 68 -5.94 8.03 0.15
N GLU A 69 -5.60 8.35 1.40
CA GLU A 69 -5.87 7.50 2.57
C GLU A 69 -7.34 7.10 2.71
N THR A 70 -8.25 7.94 2.23
CA THR A 70 -9.70 7.76 2.27
C THR A 70 -10.24 6.84 1.18
N VAL A 71 -9.41 6.31 0.28
CA VAL A 71 -9.85 5.41 -0.80
C VAL A 71 -10.58 4.18 -0.23
N PRO A 72 -11.77 3.81 -0.74
CA PRO A 72 -12.50 2.63 -0.27
C PRO A 72 -11.78 1.31 -0.57
N MET A 73 -11.92 0.31 0.31
CA MET A 73 -11.28 -0.99 0.11
C MET A 73 -11.89 -1.75 -1.08
N GLU A 74 -13.19 -1.59 -1.36
CA GLU A 74 -13.81 -2.18 -2.54
C GLU A 74 -13.22 -1.65 -3.85
N PHE A 75 -12.82 -0.37 -3.87
CA PHE A 75 -12.18 0.25 -5.04
C PHE A 75 -10.80 -0.34 -5.28
N ILE A 76 -9.99 -0.48 -4.22
CA ILE A 76 -8.72 -1.23 -4.29
C ILE A 76 -8.97 -2.67 -4.72
N GLY A 77 -10.03 -3.30 -4.21
CA GLY A 77 -10.45 -4.66 -4.57
C GLY A 77 -10.70 -4.84 -6.06
N LEU A 78 -11.45 -3.91 -6.67
CA LEU A 78 -11.76 -3.87 -8.09
C LEU A 78 -10.47 -3.85 -8.93
N PHE A 79 -9.54 -2.94 -8.64
CA PHE A 79 -8.33 -2.77 -9.44
C PHE A 79 -7.19 -3.72 -9.07
N GLY A 80 -7.17 -4.27 -7.86
CA GLY A 80 -6.10 -5.13 -7.34
C GLY A 80 -6.31 -6.62 -7.55
N PHE A 81 -7.56 -7.10 -7.59
CA PHE A 81 -7.86 -8.55 -7.60
C PHE A 81 -8.67 -9.01 -8.81
N LYS A 82 -9.18 -8.10 -9.64
CA LYS A 82 -9.87 -8.44 -10.90
C LYS A 82 -8.98 -8.15 -12.11
N SER A 83 -8.95 -9.12 -13.03
CA SER A 83 -8.26 -8.99 -14.31
C SER A 83 -9.08 -8.14 -15.27
N GLY A 84 -8.42 -7.18 -15.94
CA GLY A 84 -9.04 -6.36 -16.98
C GLY A 84 -9.27 -7.11 -18.30
N ARG A 85 -8.89 -8.39 -18.39
CA ARG A 85 -9.29 -9.25 -19.51
C ARG A 85 -10.76 -9.66 -19.41
N ASP A 86 -11.26 -9.73 -18.18
CA ASP A 86 -12.56 -10.33 -17.86
C ASP A 86 -13.56 -9.28 -17.34
N VAL A 87 -13.06 -8.19 -16.76
CA VAL A 87 -13.88 -7.13 -16.16
C VAL A 87 -13.46 -5.77 -16.71
N ASP A 88 -14.42 -5.01 -17.25
CA ASP A 88 -14.21 -3.61 -17.55
C ASP A 88 -14.25 -2.79 -16.25
N LYS A 89 -13.06 -2.56 -15.70
CA LYS A 89 -12.88 -1.84 -14.45
C LYS A 89 -12.97 -0.33 -14.63
N LEU A 90 -12.62 0.17 -15.81
CA LEU A 90 -12.63 1.61 -16.09
C LEU A 90 -14.06 2.13 -16.25
N ALA A 91 -14.99 1.30 -16.74
CA ALA A 91 -16.42 1.62 -16.74
C ALA A 91 -17.04 1.81 -15.34
N GLN A 92 -16.33 1.41 -14.28
CA GLN A 92 -16.76 1.50 -12.88
C GLN A 92 -15.98 2.58 -12.10
N ALA A 93 -15.29 3.47 -12.81
CA ALA A 93 -14.52 4.56 -12.25
C ALA A 93 -14.76 5.87 -13.04
N THR A 94 -14.56 6.99 -12.38
CA THR A 94 -14.43 8.31 -12.99
C THR A 94 -13.09 8.40 -13.69
N VAL A 95 -13.16 8.38 -15.03
CA VAL A 95 -12.00 8.45 -15.91
C VAL A 95 -11.99 9.76 -16.66
N ARG A 96 -10.86 10.46 -16.64
CA ARG A 96 -10.54 11.57 -17.54
C ARG A 96 -9.56 11.09 -18.59
N GLU A 97 -9.74 11.48 -19.84
CA GLU A 97 -8.73 11.18 -20.87
C GLU A 97 -7.47 12.01 -20.61
N GLY A 98 -6.33 11.32 -20.50
CA GLY A 98 -5.01 11.94 -20.53
C GLY A 98 -4.58 12.25 -21.97
N LEU A 99 -3.30 12.55 -22.15
CA LEU A 99 -2.74 12.80 -23.47
C LEU A 99 -2.74 11.52 -24.34
N HIS A 100 -2.48 10.36 -23.72
CA HIS A 100 -2.38 9.07 -24.40
C HIS A 100 -3.11 7.93 -23.66
N VAL A 101 -3.19 8.00 -22.33
CA VAL A 101 -3.83 6.96 -21.50
C VAL A 101 -4.90 7.55 -20.57
N PRO A 102 -5.91 6.74 -20.17
CA PRO A 102 -6.93 7.21 -19.24
C PRO A 102 -6.34 7.49 -17.85
N LEU A 103 -6.82 8.56 -17.20
CA LEU A 103 -6.49 8.95 -15.84
C LEU A 103 -7.69 8.63 -14.94
N VAL A 104 -7.53 7.70 -14.01
CA VAL A 104 -8.55 7.44 -12.98
C VAL A 104 -8.39 8.49 -11.89
N VAL A 105 -9.42 9.31 -11.68
CA VAL A 105 -9.35 10.46 -10.76
C VAL A 105 -10.09 10.22 -9.44
N ASP A 106 -10.83 9.12 -9.32
CA ASP A 106 -11.46 8.75 -8.04
C ASP A 106 -10.41 8.55 -6.96
N HIS A 107 -10.68 9.12 -5.78
CA HIS A 107 -9.86 8.93 -4.59
C HIS A 107 -8.37 9.22 -4.80
N ALA A 108 -8.04 10.11 -5.75
CA ALA A 108 -6.67 10.43 -6.10
C ALA A 108 -6.21 11.76 -5.48
N VAL A 109 -4.98 11.78 -4.95
CA VAL A 109 -4.27 12.99 -4.52
C VAL A 109 -3.64 13.68 -5.73
N ALA A 110 -3.05 12.90 -6.62
CA ALA A 110 -2.41 13.38 -7.83
C ALA A 110 -2.47 12.32 -8.93
N VAL A 111 -2.29 12.76 -10.17
CA VAL A 111 -2.13 11.89 -11.35
C VAL A 111 -0.86 12.27 -12.09
N THR A 112 -0.23 11.29 -12.74
CA THR A 112 0.94 11.52 -13.59
C THR A 112 0.89 10.57 -14.77
N GLU A 113 1.13 11.09 -15.97
CA GLU A 113 1.26 10.34 -17.21
C GLU A 113 2.71 10.38 -17.70
N ALA A 114 3.21 9.23 -18.14
CA ALA A 114 4.58 9.05 -18.54
C ALA A 114 4.73 8.22 -19.82
N ARG A 115 5.67 8.64 -20.66
CA ARG A 115 6.10 7.90 -21.85
C ARG A 115 7.14 6.87 -21.46
N VAL A 116 6.97 5.61 -21.85
CA VAL A 116 7.97 4.58 -21.61
C VAL A 116 9.25 4.90 -22.39
N LEU A 117 10.37 4.95 -21.69
CA LEU A 117 11.71 5.09 -22.27
C LEU A 117 12.44 3.74 -22.29
N GLN A 118 12.29 2.96 -21.23
CA GLN A 118 12.98 1.69 -21.05
C GLN A 118 12.05 0.68 -20.38
N ALA A 119 12.21 -0.58 -20.76
CA ALA A 119 11.58 -1.72 -20.14
C ALA A 119 12.69 -2.69 -19.71
N VAL A 120 12.92 -2.78 -18.41
CA VAL A 120 13.97 -3.63 -17.84
C VAL A 120 13.34 -4.94 -17.35
N ASP A 121 13.84 -6.06 -17.87
CA ASP A 121 13.42 -7.38 -17.41
C ASP A 121 13.93 -7.64 -15.99
N ALA A 122 13.00 -7.95 -15.07
CA ALA A 122 13.29 -8.25 -13.66
C ALA A 122 12.72 -9.63 -13.27
N GLY A 123 12.71 -10.59 -14.20
CA GLY A 123 12.17 -11.93 -13.98
C GLY A 123 10.66 -11.97 -14.15
N THR A 124 9.90 -12.05 -13.05
CA THR A 124 8.42 -12.10 -13.11
C THR A 124 7.79 -10.74 -13.45
N HIS A 125 8.56 -9.66 -13.26
CA HIS A 125 8.13 -8.29 -13.51
C HIS A 125 8.96 -7.66 -14.62
N THR A 126 8.41 -6.59 -15.20
CA THR A 126 9.16 -5.60 -15.97
C THR A 126 9.15 -4.30 -15.19
N VAL A 127 10.32 -3.68 -15.04
CA VAL A 127 10.44 -2.31 -14.55
C VAL A 127 10.38 -1.37 -15.75
N PHE A 128 9.27 -0.67 -15.90
CA PHE A 128 9.13 0.37 -16.91
C PHE A 128 9.64 1.69 -16.35
N ILE A 129 10.61 2.29 -17.02
CA ILE A 129 11.09 3.64 -16.72
C ILE A 129 10.48 4.57 -17.74
N GLY A 130 9.72 5.55 -17.26
CA GLY A 130 9.05 6.54 -18.10
C GLY A 130 9.48 7.97 -17.80
N GLU A 131 9.40 8.82 -18.80
CA GLU A 131 9.53 10.27 -18.67
C GLU A 131 8.16 10.88 -18.38
N ALA A 132 8.02 11.56 -17.25
CA ALA A 132 6.77 12.17 -16.83
C ALA A 132 6.49 13.42 -17.68
N GLY A 133 5.37 13.41 -18.41
CA GLY A 133 4.99 14.49 -19.33
C GLY A 133 3.88 15.40 -18.79
N ALA A 134 2.85 14.81 -18.17
CA ALA A 134 1.75 15.55 -17.56
C ALA A 134 1.55 15.07 -16.13
N ALA A 135 1.48 16.00 -15.17
CA ALA A 135 1.20 15.72 -13.77
C ALA A 135 0.28 16.79 -13.19
N GLU A 136 -0.66 16.39 -12.35
CA GLU A 136 -1.64 17.28 -11.75
C GLU A 136 -1.95 16.85 -10.30
N VAL A 137 -2.00 17.81 -9.40
CA VAL A 137 -2.51 17.62 -8.03
C VAL A 137 -4.02 17.83 -8.05
N LEU A 138 -4.76 16.84 -7.58
CA LEU A 138 -6.23 16.82 -7.60
C LEU A 138 -6.85 17.13 -6.23
N SER A 139 -6.14 16.81 -5.14
CA SER A 139 -6.58 17.12 -3.79
C SER A 139 -5.41 17.37 -2.84
N ALA A 140 -5.70 18.02 -1.71
CA ALA A 140 -4.75 18.23 -0.61
C ALA A 140 -4.74 17.09 0.42
N GLY A 141 -5.42 15.96 0.14
CA GLY A 141 -5.51 14.83 1.05
C GLY A 141 -4.18 14.07 1.17
N ALA A 142 -4.00 13.33 2.28
CA ALA A 142 -2.83 12.51 2.50
C ALA A 142 -2.81 11.28 1.55
N PRO A 143 -1.67 10.95 0.93
CA PRO A 143 -1.49 9.71 0.16
C PRO A 143 -1.54 8.45 1.04
N LEU A 144 -2.24 7.43 0.59
CA LEU A 144 -2.24 6.11 1.22
C LEU A 144 -0.87 5.45 1.07
N THR A 145 -0.26 5.08 2.20
CA THR A 145 0.93 4.23 2.23
C THR A 145 0.56 2.76 2.17
N TYR A 146 1.48 1.91 1.75
CA TYR A 146 1.30 0.46 1.77
C TYR A 146 1.17 -0.08 3.20
N ALA A 147 1.85 0.53 4.17
CA ALA A 147 1.66 0.24 5.59
C ALA A 147 0.24 0.59 6.05
N GLY A 148 -0.27 1.79 5.68
CA GLY A 148 -1.65 2.19 5.96
C GLY A 148 -2.69 1.28 5.29
N TYR A 149 -2.40 0.77 4.10
CA TYR A 149 -3.23 -0.23 3.43
C TYR A 149 -3.31 -1.54 4.23
N HIS A 150 -2.17 -2.04 4.73
CA HIS A 150 -2.12 -3.24 5.58
C HIS A 150 -2.81 -3.05 6.93
N ALA A 151 -2.66 -1.87 7.55
CA ALA A 151 -3.39 -1.52 8.78
C ALA A 151 -4.92 -1.56 8.60
N ARG A 152 -5.40 -1.46 7.35
CA ARG A 152 -6.81 -1.59 6.96
C ARG A 152 -7.19 -3.01 6.51
N ASN A 153 -6.43 -4.02 6.94
CA ASN A 153 -6.57 -5.44 6.53
C ASN A 153 -6.38 -5.67 5.02
N GLY A 154 -5.62 -4.80 4.35
CA GLY A 154 -5.24 -4.95 2.97
C GLY A 154 -4.39 -6.20 2.75
N LYS A 155 -4.53 -6.84 1.57
CA LYS A 155 -3.74 -8.01 1.17
C LYS A 155 -3.10 -7.78 -0.18
N ALA A 156 -1.86 -8.22 -0.34
CA ALA A 156 -1.21 -8.18 -1.64
C ALA A 156 -1.80 -9.28 -2.57
N PRO A 157 -2.16 -8.97 -3.82
CA PRO A 157 -2.46 -10.03 -4.80
C PRO A 157 -1.18 -10.81 -5.14
N LYS A 158 -1.34 -12.07 -5.60
CA LYS A 158 -0.20 -12.97 -5.96
C LYS A 158 0.80 -12.36 -6.94
N ASN A 159 0.32 -11.44 -7.78
CA ASN A 159 1.14 -10.79 -8.80
C ASN A 159 1.81 -9.50 -8.33
N ALA A 160 1.63 -9.07 -7.08
CA ALA A 160 2.36 -7.93 -6.53
C ALA A 160 3.83 -8.33 -6.24
N PRO A 161 4.81 -7.43 -6.46
CA PRO A 161 6.21 -7.72 -6.12
C PRO A 161 6.42 -7.89 -4.60
N THR A 162 5.48 -7.39 -3.79
CA THR A 162 5.49 -7.49 -2.32
C THR A 162 4.56 -8.58 -1.79
N TYR A 163 4.12 -9.53 -2.64
CA TYR A 163 3.32 -10.66 -2.20
C TYR A 163 4.05 -11.50 -1.15
N ARG A 164 3.39 -11.76 -0.01
CA ARG A 164 3.97 -12.47 1.15
C ARG A 164 3.53 -13.94 1.29
N GLY A 165 2.77 -14.47 0.34
CA GLY A 165 2.25 -15.84 0.42
C GLY A 165 1.12 -16.01 1.43
N GLU A 166 0.75 -17.26 1.71
CA GLU A 166 -0.13 -17.66 2.83
C GLU A 166 0.60 -17.67 4.18
N THR A 167 1.92 -17.46 4.16
CA THR A 167 2.82 -17.40 5.31
C THR A 167 2.88 -16.02 5.98
N GLU A 168 2.02 -15.09 5.56
CA GLU A 168 1.79 -13.87 6.33
C GLU A 168 1.21 -14.32 7.69
N PRO A 169 1.93 -14.19 8.82
CA PRO A 169 1.26 -14.23 10.10
C PRO A 169 0.15 -13.20 9.96
N ALA A 170 -1.09 -13.58 10.28
CA ALA A 170 -2.20 -12.65 10.25
C ALA A 170 -1.70 -11.33 10.82
N ALA A 171 -1.77 -10.24 10.02
CA ALA A 171 -1.51 -8.91 10.53
C ALA A 171 -2.22 -8.87 11.89
N PRO A 172 -1.53 -8.59 13.00
CA PRO A 172 -2.21 -8.54 14.29
C PRO A 172 -3.41 -7.64 14.04
N ALA A 173 -4.61 -8.21 14.20
CA ALA A 173 -5.84 -7.48 14.00
C ALA A 173 -5.67 -6.16 14.73
N PRO A 174 -6.06 -5.00 14.17
CA PRO A 174 -6.04 -3.77 14.94
C PRO A 174 -6.80 -4.07 16.22
N ALA A 175 -6.06 -4.24 17.32
CA ALA A 175 -6.65 -4.45 18.61
C ALA A 175 -7.40 -3.15 18.84
N ALA A 176 -8.70 -3.27 19.07
CA ALA A 176 -9.47 -2.16 19.59
C ALA A 176 -8.65 -1.60 20.76
N ALA A 177 -8.18 -0.37 20.59
CA ALA A 177 -7.25 0.29 21.49
C ALA A 177 -8.01 0.71 22.74
N SER A 178 -8.23 -0.23 23.65
CA SER A 178 -8.45 0.09 25.06
C SER A 178 -7.08 0.16 25.72
N THR A 179 -6.73 1.37 26.17
CA THR A 179 -5.57 1.58 27.03
C THR A 179 -5.86 1.01 28.41
N TRP A 180 -4.82 0.56 29.09
CA TRP A 180 -4.95 -0.05 30.42
C TRP A 180 -4.24 0.80 31.45
N THR A 181 -4.96 1.25 32.46
CA THR A 181 -4.42 2.13 33.49
C THR A 181 -4.20 1.34 34.79
N CYS A 182 -2.97 1.40 35.30
CA CYS A 182 -2.61 0.79 36.58
C CYS A 182 -3.38 1.47 37.72
N GLY A 183 -4.23 0.71 38.42
CA GLY A 183 -5.01 1.22 39.55
C GLY A 183 -4.17 1.61 40.77
N VAL A 184 -2.88 1.24 40.81
CA VAL A 184 -1.96 1.55 41.91
C VAL A 184 -1.27 2.90 41.72
N CYS A 185 -0.74 3.18 40.52
CA CYS A 185 0.09 4.37 40.27
C CYS A 185 -0.36 5.24 39.10
N GLY A 186 -1.38 4.83 38.34
CA GLY A 186 -1.90 5.56 37.19
C GLY A 186 -1.04 5.47 35.92
N TYR A 187 -0.06 4.56 35.87
CA TYR A 187 0.66 4.28 34.61
C TYR A 187 -0.30 3.71 33.57
N THR A 188 -0.28 4.24 32.36
CA THR A 188 -1.10 3.77 31.24
C THR A 188 -0.25 2.96 30.28
N TYR A 189 -0.64 1.71 30.06
CA TYR A 189 -0.12 0.86 29.00
C TYR A 189 -0.92 1.10 27.71
N ASP A 190 -0.24 1.56 26.67
CA ASP A 190 -0.78 1.66 25.32
C ASP A 190 -0.25 0.49 24.47
N PRO A 191 -1.12 -0.44 24.02
CA PRO A 191 -0.71 -1.51 23.11
C PRO A 191 0.00 -1.01 21.85
N ALA A 192 -0.28 0.20 21.36
CA ALA A 192 0.39 0.79 20.20
C ALA A 192 1.85 1.14 20.48
N GLU A 193 2.20 1.49 21.73
CA GLU A 193 3.57 1.80 22.15
C GLU A 193 4.30 0.56 22.70
N GLY A 194 3.58 -0.36 23.35
CA GLY A 194 4.17 -1.49 24.06
C GLY A 194 4.96 -1.05 25.30
N ASP A 195 5.96 -1.84 25.67
CA ASP A 195 6.93 -1.49 26.73
C ASP A 195 8.35 -1.98 26.33
N PRO A 196 9.00 -1.31 25.35
CA PRO A 196 10.27 -1.79 24.79
C PRO A 196 11.41 -1.85 25.81
N ALA A 197 11.36 -1.00 26.85
CA ALA A 197 12.35 -0.99 27.92
C ALA A 197 12.36 -2.30 28.73
N HIS A 198 11.21 -3.00 28.76
CA HIS A 198 11.03 -4.28 29.44
C HIS A 198 10.73 -5.43 28.47
N GLY A 199 11.10 -5.27 27.19
CA GLY A 199 11.06 -6.34 26.19
C GLY A 199 9.69 -6.58 25.54
N ILE A 200 8.73 -5.67 25.72
CA ILE A 200 7.41 -5.75 25.09
C ILE A 200 7.40 -4.88 23.83
N ALA A 201 7.19 -5.50 22.67
CA ALA A 201 7.19 -4.78 21.40
C ALA A 201 5.93 -3.90 21.23
N PRO A 202 6.01 -2.78 20.50
CA PRO A 202 4.85 -2.03 20.05
C PRO A 202 3.87 -2.95 19.30
N GLY A 203 2.57 -2.79 19.55
CA GLY A 203 1.49 -3.63 19.03
C GLY A 203 1.12 -4.84 19.90
N THR A 204 1.77 -5.05 21.05
CA THR A 204 1.43 -6.15 21.96
C THR A 204 0.16 -5.82 22.75
N ARG A 205 -0.86 -6.67 22.69
CA ARG A 205 -2.10 -6.46 23.47
C ARG A 205 -1.83 -6.67 24.96
N PHE A 206 -2.60 -6.01 25.83
CA PHE A 206 -2.43 -6.14 27.27
C PHE A 206 -2.63 -7.59 27.75
N GLU A 207 -3.56 -8.31 27.14
CA GLU A 207 -3.82 -9.72 27.42
C GLU A 207 -2.66 -10.63 27.00
N ASP A 208 -1.89 -10.22 25.99
CA ASP A 208 -0.75 -10.97 25.44
C ASP A 208 0.56 -10.68 26.19
N LEU A 209 0.56 -9.78 27.17
CA LEU A 209 1.73 -9.54 28.03
C LEU A 209 2.14 -10.82 28.78
N PRO A 210 3.43 -11.08 29.01
CA PRO A 210 3.88 -12.19 29.85
C PRO A 210 3.21 -12.18 31.24
N ASP A 211 2.96 -13.35 31.84
CA ASP A 211 2.32 -13.45 33.15
C ASP A 211 3.18 -12.86 34.29
N ASP A 212 4.49 -12.78 34.07
CA ASP A 212 5.48 -12.18 34.97
C ASP A 212 5.74 -10.70 34.69
N TRP A 213 5.09 -10.12 33.67
CA TRP A 213 5.17 -8.68 33.42
C TRP A 213 4.46 -7.92 34.56
N VAL A 214 5.11 -6.85 35.01
CA VAL A 214 4.62 -5.98 36.09
C VAL A 214 4.67 -4.53 35.64
N CYS A 215 3.87 -3.67 36.27
CA CYS A 215 3.89 -2.25 36.01
C CYS A 215 5.31 -1.69 36.11
N PRO A 216 5.86 -1.04 35.07
CA PRO A 216 7.24 -0.57 35.05
C PRO A 216 7.50 0.55 36.06
N VAL A 217 6.44 1.19 36.57
CA VAL A 217 6.53 2.29 37.54
C VAL A 217 6.50 1.78 38.98
N CYS A 218 5.58 0.87 39.32
CA CYS A 218 5.33 0.48 40.72
C CYS A 218 5.47 -1.02 41.01
N GLY A 219 5.70 -1.86 40.00
CA GLY A 219 5.82 -3.31 40.16
C GLY A 219 4.50 -4.04 40.42
N ALA A 220 3.35 -3.36 40.28
CA ALA A 220 2.05 -4.00 40.44
C ALA A 220 1.81 -5.08 39.35
N PRO A 221 1.19 -6.21 39.70
CA PRO A 221 0.84 -7.27 38.75
C PRO A 221 -0.22 -6.81 37.72
N LYS A 222 -0.33 -7.58 36.62
CA LYS A 222 -1.29 -7.31 35.53
C LYS A 222 -2.74 -7.16 35.97
N ASP A 223 -3.16 -7.89 37.00
CA ASP A 223 -4.52 -7.86 37.54
C ASP A 223 -4.89 -6.55 38.25
N ALA A 224 -3.90 -5.69 38.53
CA ALA A 224 -4.11 -4.36 39.08
C ALA A 224 -4.43 -3.28 38.01
N PHE A 225 -4.46 -3.64 36.73
CA PHE A 225 -4.80 -2.73 35.64
C PHE A 225 -6.29 -2.78 35.31
N LEU A 226 -6.84 -1.61 34.99
CA LEU A 226 -8.22 -1.43 34.58
C LEU A 226 -8.24 -1.01 33.11
N SER A 227 -9.09 -1.66 32.30
CA SER A 227 -9.32 -1.28 30.91
C SER A 227 -10.26 -0.07 30.85
N ASP A 228 -9.93 0.93 30.04
CA ASP A 228 -10.85 2.01 29.64
C ASP A 228 -11.81 1.58 28.52
#